data_AF-A0A9X3NBT2-F1
#
_entry.id   AF-A0A9X3NBT2-F1
#
_cell.length_a   1.000
_cell.length_b   1.000
_cell.length_c   1.000
_cell.angle_alpha   90.00
_cell.angle_beta   90.00
_cell.angle_gamma   90.00
#
_symmetry.space_group_name_H-M   'P 1'
#
loop_
_entity.id
_entity.type
_entity.pdbx_description
1 polymer ?
#
loop_
_entity_poly.entity_id
_entity_poly.type
_entity_poly.pdbx_seq_one_letter_code
_entity_poly.pdbx_strand_id
1 'polypeptide(L)'
;MARQHLTARAADPLAVVSDICGLHAQVLSSAQLTLSARVEDAPDVSALLWRDRSLVKTWAQRGTLHLHRTDELPLWVGAQAAIKPRYEQKAWLKAFKLTPEDVQRIITGVPEALREGPKGREELAESVHPGLARGYGDLLKPVAFRGELIYAQDGRFALPEPFEPLAPEEATREVARRFLTRYGPASREELAKWFGHPSPAQAGKWFPEDVEETEFGLALAGDVEAIEAAAPAGHVRLLPAFDQYVVAAPRDDRATVAPERIYRPGGWFSPVLLVDGVMAGVWALEDGVVTIEPFAKVGKAVREAAEAEAARLPGASGVVWG
;
A
#
# COMPACT_ATOMS: atom_id res chain seq x y z
N MET A 1 6.87 1.43 14.51
CA MET A 1 6.77 2.89 14.19
C MET A 1 8.07 3.49 13.69
N ALA A 2 9.21 3.34 14.38
CA ALA A 2 10.46 4.03 14.03
C ALA A 2 10.93 3.74 12.60
N ARG A 3 10.97 2.47 12.21
CA ARG A 3 11.34 2.03 10.87
C ARG A 3 10.36 2.43 9.76
N GLN A 4 9.20 2.96 10.11
CA GLN A 4 8.22 3.50 9.17
C GLN A 4 8.17 5.04 9.22
N HIS A 5 9.18 5.69 9.82
CA HIS A 5 9.29 7.16 9.90
C HIS A 5 8.13 7.82 10.68
N LEU A 6 7.56 7.09 11.64
CA LEU A 6 6.45 7.55 12.47
C LEU A 6 6.88 8.05 13.85
N THR A 7 8.11 7.80 14.28
CA THR A 7 8.67 8.40 15.52
C THR A 7 9.38 9.71 15.21
N ALA A 8 10.20 9.70 14.16
CA ALA A 8 10.83 10.86 13.55
C ALA A 8 10.48 10.91 12.06
N ARG A 9 10.18 12.10 11.55
CA ARG A 9 9.89 12.32 10.13
C ARG A 9 11.19 12.30 9.34
N ALA A 10 11.17 11.68 8.17
CA ALA A 10 12.29 11.63 7.24
C ALA A 10 12.40 12.93 6.44
N ALA A 11 13.61 13.20 5.92
CA ALA A 11 13.85 14.27 4.96
C ALA A 11 13.63 13.81 3.50
N ASP A 12 13.91 12.54 3.19
CA ASP A 12 13.77 12.00 1.83
C ASP A 12 12.39 11.31 1.65
N PRO A 13 11.48 11.88 0.84
CA PRO A 13 10.18 11.26 0.58
C PRO A 13 10.28 9.95 -0.21
N LEU A 14 11.26 9.80 -1.11
CA LEU A 14 11.38 8.57 -1.90
C LEU A 14 11.91 7.41 -1.05
N ALA A 15 12.79 7.69 -0.09
CA ALA A 15 13.17 6.70 0.93
C ALA A 15 11.96 6.21 1.72
N VAL A 16 11.05 7.12 2.14
CA VAL A 16 9.81 6.73 2.81
C VAL A 16 8.98 5.79 1.94
N VAL A 17 8.76 6.13 0.66
CA VAL A 17 7.97 5.28 -0.25
C VAL A 17 8.55 3.87 -0.37
N SER A 18 9.88 3.75 -0.55
CA SER A 18 10.58 2.46 -0.57
C SER A 18 10.42 1.70 0.75
N ASP A 19 10.65 2.40 1.87
CA ASP A 19 10.66 1.83 3.20
C ASP A 19 9.30 1.28 3.60
N ILE A 20 8.21 1.97 3.30
CA ILE A 20 6.87 1.45 3.58
C ILE A 20 6.31 0.59 2.45
N CYS A 21 7.14 0.19 1.49
CA CYS A 21 6.77 -0.71 0.41
C CYS A 21 5.61 -0.16 -0.45
N GLY A 22 5.65 1.14 -0.74
CA GLY A 22 4.69 1.84 -1.57
C GLY A 22 3.53 2.50 -0.81
N LEU A 23 2.97 3.54 -1.40
CA LEU A 23 1.81 4.25 -0.87
C LEU A 23 0.53 3.66 -1.45
N HIS A 24 -0.45 3.30 -0.62
CA HIS A 24 -1.75 2.89 -1.15
C HIS A 24 -2.44 4.09 -1.83
N ALA A 25 -2.86 3.93 -3.08
CA ALA A 25 -3.16 5.03 -3.99
C ALA A 25 -4.51 4.89 -4.72
N GLN A 26 -5.43 4.11 -4.17
CA GLN A 26 -6.82 4.07 -4.65
C GLN A 26 -7.47 5.46 -4.54
N VAL A 27 -7.11 6.20 -3.49
CA VAL A 27 -7.45 7.61 -3.26
C VAL A 27 -6.14 8.38 -3.13
N LEU A 28 -5.83 9.24 -4.09
CA LEU A 28 -4.52 9.91 -4.17
C LEU A 28 -4.27 10.87 -3.01
N SER A 29 -5.31 11.56 -2.51
CA SER A 29 -5.20 12.40 -1.33
C SER A 29 -4.81 11.61 -0.07
N SER A 30 -5.19 10.34 0.03
CA SER A 30 -4.75 9.48 1.14
C SER A 30 -3.28 9.10 1.04
N ALA A 31 -2.78 8.88 -0.18
CA ALA A 31 -1.36 8.68 -0.42
C ALA A 31 -0.54 9.93 -0.04
N GLN A 32 -1.04 11.13 -0.37
CA GLN A 32 -0.43 12.39 0.07
C GLN A 32 -0.35 12.46 1.59
N LEU A 33 -1.46 12.21 2.30
CA LEU A 33 -1.48 12.25 3.76
C LEU A 33 -0.56 11.20 4.39
N THR A 34 -0.44 10.02 3.77
CA THR A 34 0.45 8.94 4.23
C THR A 34 1.91 9.40 4.20
N LEU A 35 2.30 10.11 3.14
CA LEU A 35 3.63 10.70 3.01
C LEU A 35 3.81 11.88 3.99
N SER A 36 2.82 12.76 4.09
CA SER A 36 2.80 13.89 5.03
C SER A 36 2.81 13.46 6.49
N ALA A 37 2.47 12.22 6.84
CA ALA A 37 2.62 11.65 8.20
C ALA A 37 4.06 11.20 8.53
N ARG A 38 4.94 11.14 7.52
CA ARG A 38 6.29 10.56 7.59
C ARG A 38 7.40 11.48 7.12
N VAL A 39 7.09 12.55 6.39
CA VAL A 39 8.08 13.48 5.83
C VAL A 39 7.79 14.88 6.35
N GLU A 40 8.84 15.60 6.73
CA GLU A 40 8.73 17.03 7.04
C GLU A 40 8.57 17.81 5.73
N ASP A 41 7.60 18.73 5.65
CA ASP A 41 7.29 19.48 4.43
C ASP A 41 7.13 18.60 3.17
N ALA A 42 6.35 17.51 3.31
CA ALA A 42 6.15 16.54 2.24
C ALA A 42 5.73 17.19 0.90
N PRO A 43 6.39 16.83 -0.23
CA PRO A 43 6.03 17.37 -1.53
C PRO A 43 4.65 16.86 -1.99
N ASP A 44 4.10 17.51 -3.02
CA ASP A 44 2.91 17.02 -3.71
C ASP A 44 3.25 15.70 -4.43
N VAL A 45 2.58 14.61 -4.03
CA VAL A 45 2.72 13.29 -4.64
C VAL A 45 2.37 13.30 -6.13
N SER A 46 1.49 14.21 -6.56
CA SER A 46 1.13 14.37 -7.97
C SER A 46 2.29 14.92 -8.79
N ALA A 47 3.10 15.81 -8.21
CA ALA A 47 4.32 16.31 -8.85
C ALA A 47 5.36 15.20 -9.00
N LEU A 48 5.58 14.41 -7.94
CA LEU A 48 6.48 13.25 -7.96
C LEU A 48 6.07 12.20 -9.02
N LEU A 49 4.76 11.99 -9.18
CA LEU A 49 4.17 11.01 -10.07
C LEU A 49 4.13 11.46 -11.54
N TRP A 50 3.65 12.67 -11.82
CA TRP A 50 3.38 13.11 -13.19
C TRP A 50 4.49 13.96 -13.81
N ARG A 51 5.05 14.90 -13.03
CA ARG A 51 6.08 15.83 -13.51
C ARG A 51 7.46 15.20 -13.42
N ASP A 52 7.82 14.75 -12.22
CA ASP A 52 9.18 14.28 -11.94
C ASP A 52 9.35 12.80 -12.33
N ARG A 53 8.23 12.07 -12.47
CA ARG A 53 8.19 10.62 -12.80
C ARG A 53 9.11 9.77 -11.93
N SER A 54 9.33 10.23 -10.70
CA SER A 54 10.09 9.49 -9.67
C SER A 54 9.24 8.41 -9.01
N LEU A 55 7.92 8.54 -9.10
CA LEU A 55 6.95 7.52 -8.71
C LEU A 55 6.17 7.03 -9.93
N VAL A 56 5.71 5.78 -9.87
CA VAL A 56 4.74 5.19 -10.78
C VAL A 56 3.49 4.79 -10.01
N LYS A 57 2.32 4.92 -10.66
CA LYS A 57 1.05 4.41 -10.14
C LYS A 57 0.62 3.19 -10.93
N THR A 58 0.49 2.05 -10.26
CA THR A 58 0.02 0.81 -10.90
C THR A 58 -0.67 -0.12 -9.89
N TRP A 59 -1.26 -1.21 -10.37
CA TRP A 59 -1.75 -2.27 -9.48
C TRP A 59 -0.60 -3.15 -9.02
N ALA A 60 -0.48 -3.32 -7.71
CA ALA A 60 0.59 -4.10 -7.08
C ALA A 60 0.01 -5.00 -5.97
N GLN A 61 0.48 -4.85 -4.74
CA GLN A 61 0.09 -5.69 -3.61
C GLN A 61 -1.44 -5.76 -3.47
N ARG A 62 -1.95 -6.98 -3.25
CA ARG A 62 -3.38 -7.32 -3.13
C ARG A 62 -4.23 -6.95 -4.36
N GLY A 63 -3.60 -6.55 -5.46
CA GLY A 63 -4.27 -6.03 -6.65
C GLY A 63 -4.94 -4.68 -6.41
N THR A 64 -4.44 -3.87 -5.49
CA THR A 64 -4.87 -2.47 -5.32
C THR A 64 -3.83 -1.51 -5.88
N LEU A 65 -4.26 -0.27 -6.12
CA LEU A 65 -3.39 0.77 -6.66
C LEU A 65 -2.37 1.22 -5.62
N HIS A 66 -1.11 1.27 -6.02
CA HIS A 66 0.00 1.77 -5.21
C HIS A 66 0.82 2.79 -5.98
N LEU A 67 1.45 3.73 -5.25
CA LEU A 67 2.60 4.48 -5.73
C LEU A 67 3.87 3.76 -5.29
N HIS A 68 4.71 3.43 -6.24
CA HIS A 68 6.06 2.88 -6.01
C HIS A 68 7.09 3.80 -6.62
N ARG A 69 8.34 3.74 -6.16
CA ARG A 69 9.41 4.39 -6.92
C ARG A 69 9.52 3.77 -8.30
N THR A 70 9.76 4.61 -9.31
CA THR A 70 9.87 4.16 -10.70
C THR A 70 10.99 3.14 -10.88
N ASP A 71 12.12 3.33 -10.19
CA ASP A 71 13.28 2.43 -10.23
C ASP A 71 13.08 1.11 -9.45
N GLU A 72 12.00 0.98 -8.69
CA GLU A 72 11.64 -0.25 -7.98
C GLU A 72 10.56 -1.07 -8.71
N LEU A 73 10.08 -0.61 -9.87
CA LEU A 73 9.14 -1.37 -10.68
C LEU A 73 9.65 -2.80 -11.01
N PRO A 74 10.94 -3.01 -11.34
CA PRO A 74 11.50 -4.36 -11.52
C PRO A 74 11.26 -5.30 -10.34
N LEU A 75 11.40 -4.80 -9.11
CA LEU A 75 11.20 -5.57 -7.88
C LEU A 75 9.74 -6.00 -7.73
N TRP A 76 8.82 -5.05 -7.84
CA TRP A 76 7.40 -5.31 -7.61
C TRP A 76 6.79 -6.21 -8.69
N VAL A 77 7.20 -6.03 -9.95
CA VAL A 77 6.78 -6.89 -11.07
C VAL A 77 7.37 -8.29 -10.94
N GLY A 78 8.66 -8.41 -10.60
CA GLY A 78 9.30 -9.70 -10.32
C GLY A 78 8.61 -10.48 -9.21
N ALA A 79 8.29 -9.82 -8.09
CA ALA A 79 7.59 -10.45 -6.97
C ALA A 79 6.15 -10.86 -7.35
N GLN A 80 5.47 -10.05 -8.17
CA GLN A 80 4.13 -10.36 -8.65
C GLN A 80 4.12 -11.56 -9.60
N ALA A 81 5.18 -11.77 -10.40
CA ALA A 81 5.36 -12.91 -11.28
C ALA A 81 5.52 -14.25 -10.54
N ALA A 82 5.94 -14.22 -9.26
CA ALA A 82 5.99 -15.43 -8.43
C ALA A 82 4.61 -15.98 -8.05
N ILE A 83 3.54 -15.19 -8.22
CA ILE A 83 2.17 -15.62 -7.93
C ILE A 83 1.55 -16.22 -9.18
N LYS A 84 0.97 -17.43 -9.02
CA LYS A 84 0.17 -18.04 -10.08
C LYS A 84 -0.94 -17.07 -10.53
N PRO A 85 -1.03 -16.73 -11.83
CA PRO A 85 -2.04 -15.82 -12.33
C PRO A 85 -3.47 -16.20 -11.94
N ARG A 86 -4.17 -15.28 -11.25
CA ARG A 86 -5.58 -15.47 -10.91
C ARG A 86 -6.47 -15.45 -12.15
N TYR A 87 -6.08 -14.69 -13.17
CA TYR A 87 -6.81 -14.54 -14.44
C TYR A 87 -6.79 -15.80 -15.32
N GLU A 88 -5.95 -16.78 -15.00
CA GLU A 88 -5.96 -18.11 -15.62
C GLU A 88 -6.90 -19.11 -14.91
N GLN A 89 -7.43 -18.75 -13.72
CA GLN A 89 -8.29 -19.64 -12.96
C GLN A 89 -9.72 -19.64 -13.50
N LYS A 90 -10.32 -20.83 -13.65
CA LYS A 90 -11.70 -21.01 -14.14
C LYS A 90 -12.73 -20.16 -13.39
N ALA A 91 -12.57 -20.03 -12.07
CA ALA A 91 -13.47 -19.23 -11.23
C ALA A 91 -13.42 -17.74 -11.59
N TRP A 92 -12.24 -17.20 -11.91
CA TRP A 92 -12.06 -15.81 -12.32
C TRP A 92 -12.69 -15.57 -13.70
N LEU A 93 -12.38 -16.42 -14.68
CA LEU A 93 -12.98 -16.35 -16.02
C LEU A 93 -14.51 -16.36 -15.96
N LYS A 94 -15.09 -17.24 -15.14
CA LYS A 94 -16.54 -17.31 -14.92
C LYS A 94 -17.09 -16.03 -14.28
N ALA A 95 -16.41 -15.48 -13.27
CA ALA A 95 -16.86 -14.27 -12.57
C ALA A 95 -16.92 -13.05 -13.52
N PHE A 96 -15.94 -12.92 -14.41
CA PHE A 96 -15.86 -11.81 -15.37
C PHE A 96 -16.49 -12.12 -16.73
N LYS A 97 -17.05 -13.33 -16.90
CA LYS A 97 -17.66 -13.80 -18.16
C LYS A 97 -16.70 -13.71 -19.35
N LEU A 98 -15.45 -14.14 -19.14
CA LEU A 98 -14.39 -14.12 -20.13
C LEU A 98 -14.02 -15.53 -20.58
N THR A 99 -13.59 -15.63 -21.83
CA THR A 99 -12.87 -16.79 -22.37
C THR A 99 -11.36 -16.63 -22.17
N PRO A 100 -10.56 -17.71 -22.19
CA PRO A 100 -9.11 -17.62 -22.25
C PRO A 100 -8.61 -16.73 -23.40
N GLU A 101 -9.28 -16.78 -24.55
CA GLU A 101 -8.97 -15.98 -25.73
C GLU A 101 -9.20 -14.48 -25.48
N ASP A 102 -10.24 -14.11 -24.72
CA ASP A 102 -10.47 -12.70 -24.35
C ASP A 102 -9.36 -12.18 -23.43
N VAL A 103 -8.90 -12.99 -22.48
CA VAL A 103 -7.79 -12.64 -21.60
C VAL A 103 -6.50 -12.48 -22.42
N GLN A 104 -6.23 -13.40 -23.34
CA GLN A 104 -5.06 -13.31 -24.21
C GLN A 104 -5.11 -12.07 -25.10
N ARG A 105 -6.29 -11.75 -25.65
CA ARG A 105 -6.51 -10.52 -26.44
C ARG A 105 -6.22 -9.28 -25.61
N ILE A 106 -6.65 -9.23 -24.34
CA ILE A 106 -6.37 -8.09 -23.46
C ILE A 106 -4.89 -7.99 -23.12
N ILE A 107 -4.26 -9.10 -22.70
CA ILE A 107 -2.85 -9.13 -22.29
C ILE A 107 -1.91 -8.71 -23.43
N THR A 108 -2.22 -9.10 -24.66
CA THR A 108 -1.40 -8.73 -25.82
C THR A 108 -1.82 -7.40 -26.44
N GLY A 109 -3.11 -7.17 -26.63
CA GLY A 109 -3.62 -6.02 -27.35
C GLY A 109 -3.48 -4.70 -26.59
N VAL A 110 -3.57 -4.70 -25.25
CA VAL A 110 -3.42 -3.46 -24.47
C VAL A 110 -2.00 -2.89 -24.59
N PRO A 111 -0.91 -3.65 -24.34
CA PRO A 111 0.44 -3.13 -24.55
C PRO A 111 0.69 -2.65 -25.98
N GLU A 112 0.22 -3.38 -26.99
CA GLU A 112 0.33 -2.98 -28.40
C GLU A 112 -0.35 -1.64 -28.67
N ALA A 113 -1.59 -1.47 -28.21
CA ALA A 113 -2.33 -0.21 -28.35
C ALA A 113 -1.58 0.94 -27.65
N LEU A 114 -1.02 0.71 -26.46
CA LEU A 114 -0.31 1.73 -25.70
C LEU A 114 1.03 2.17 -26.32
N ARG A 115 1.56 1.47 -27.33
CA ARG A 115 2.74 1.92 -28.09
C ARG A 115 2.47 3.17 -28.92
N GLU A 116 1.22 3.42 -29.29
CA GLU A 116 0.80 4.64 -29.99
C GLU A 116 0.72 5.86 -29.06
N GLY A 117 0.91 5.65 -27.75
CA GLY A 117 0.82 6.66 -26.71
C GLY A 117 -0.22 6.31 -25.64
N PRO A 118 -0.37 7.16 -24.61
CA PRO A 118 -1.30 6.90 -23.53
C PRO A 118 -2.74 6.81 -24.03
N LYS A 119 -3.53 5.84 -23.53
CA LYS A 119 -4.95 5.65 -23.91
C LYS A 119 -5.87 5.62 -22.69
N GLY A 120 -7.06 6.16 -22.86
CA GLY A 120 -8.16 6.03 -21.92
C GLY A 120 -8.83 4.66 -22.01
N ARG A 121 -9.74 4.41 -21.08
CA ARG A 121 -10.47 3.15 -20.98
C ARG A 121 -11.37 2.89 -22.20
N GLU A 122 -12.05 3.92 -22.68
CA GLU A 122 -12.95 3.86 -23.82
C GLU A 122 -12.19 3.54 -25.12
N GLU A 123 -11.03 4.18 -25.31
CA GLU A 123 -10.14 3.92 -26.44
C GLU A 123 -9.60 2.48 -26.43
N LEU A 124 -9.21 1.95 -25.26
CA LEU A 124 -8.80 0.56 -25.11
C LEU A 124 -9.97 -0.42 -25.31
N ALA A 125 -11.19 -0.04 -24.91
CA ALA A 125 -12.37 -0.87 -25.11
C ALA A 125 -12.75 -0.99 -26.58
N GLU A 126 -12.61 0.09 -27.34
CA GLU A 126 -12.86 0.15 -28.79
C GLU A 126 -11.81 -0.64 -29.58
N SER A 127 -10.52 -0.46 -29.24
CA SER A 127 -9.41 -1.06 -29.99
C SER A 127 -9.05 -2.48 -29.58
N VAL A 128 -9.30 -2.89 -28.33
CA VAL A 128 -8.83 -4.19 -27.80
C VAL A 128 -9.98 -5.10 -27.37
N HIS A 129 -10.80 -4.68 -26.41
CA HIS A 129 -11.88 -5.52 -25.90
C HIS A 129 -12.98 -4.72 -25.18
N PRO A 130 -14.27 -4.86 -25.55
CA PRO A 130 -15.37 -4.04 -25.02
C PRO A 130 -15.59 -4.18 -23.50
N GLY A 131 -15.14 -5.30 -22.90
CA GLY A 131 -15.20 -5.50 -21.44
C GLY A 131 -14.42 -4.45 -20.63
N LEU A 132 -13.41 -3.82 -21.23
CA LEU A 132 -12.64 -2.75 -20.59
C LEU A 132 -13.52 -1.53 -20.27
N ALA A 133 -14.59 -1.26 -21.02
CA ALA A 133 -15.51 -0.16 -20.72
C ALA A 133 -16.43 -0.41 -19.50
N ARG A 134 -16.44 -1.60 -18.89
CA ARG A 134 -17.37 -1.94 -17.78
C ARG A 134 -16.68 -2.47 -16.52
N GLY A 135 -15.48 -3.05 -16.65
CA GLY A 135 -14.76 -3.69 -15.53
C GLY A 135 -13.24 -3.55 -15.62
N TYR A 136 -12.74 -2.43 -16.18
CA TYR A 136 -11.31 -2.25 -16.51
C TYR A 136 -10.34 -2.60 -15.38
N GLY A 137 -10.67 -2.29 -14.12
CA GLY A 137 -9.75 -2.48 -13.01
C GLY A 137 -9.28 -3.93 -12.89
N ASP A 138 -10.19 -4.90 -12.91
CA ASP A 138 -9.82 -6.31 -12.83
C ASP A 138 -9.23 -6.86 -14.13
N LEU A 139 -9.62 -6.30 -15.28
CA LEU A 139 -9.14 -6.74 -16.59
C LEU A 139 -7.76 -6.19 -16.98
N LEU A 140 -7.35 -5.04 -16.42
CA LEU A 140 -6.05 -4.43 -16.67
C LEU A 140 -4.98 -4.86 -15.65
N LYS A 141 -5.38 -5.36 -14.47
CA LYS A 141 -4.44 -5.95 -13.49
C LYS A 141 -3.47 -6.97 -14.08
N PRO A 142 -3.90 -7.93 -14.94
CA PRO A 142 -2.97 -8.85 -15.59
C PRO A 142 -1.83 -8.15 -16.36
N VAL A 143 -2.14 -7.06 -17.06
CA VAL A 143 -1.18 -6.27 -17.84
C VAL A 143 -0.24 -5.50 -16.93
N ALA A 144 -0.79 -4.88 -15.87
CA ALA A 144 0.00 -4.18 -14.86
C ALA A 144 0.96 -5.10 -14.10
N PHE A 145 0.49 -6.30 -13.71
CA PHE A 145 1.29 -7.32 -13.03
C PHE A 145 2.45 -7.87 -13.87
N ARG A 146 2.38 -7.69 -15.18
CA ARG A 146 3.46 -8.03 -16.13
C ARG A 146 4.41 -6.86 -16.37
N GLY A 147 4.18 -5.70 -15.75
CA GLY A 147 4.98 -4.51 -15.98
C GLY A 147 4.67 -3.80 -17.30
N GLU A 148 3.55 -4.12 -17.94
CA GLU A 148 3.21 -3.62 -19.28
C GLU A 148 2.11 -2.54 -19.23
N LEU A 149 1.81 -2.00 -18.03
CA LEU A 149 0.83 -0.95 -17.84
C LEU A 149 1.06 -0.17 -16.54
N ILE A 150 1.10 1.16 -16.66
CA ILE A 150 1.02 2.12 -15.56
C ILE A 150 -0.10 3.13 -15.82
N TYR A 151 -0.56 3.81 -14.77
CA TYR A 151 -1.41 4.98 -14.93
C TYR A 151 -0.61 6.15 -15.50
N ALA A 152 -1.27 6.93 -16.33
CA ALA A 152 -0.86 8.25 -16.78
C ALA A 152 -1.84 9.30 -16.23
N GLN A 153 -1.52 10.58 -16.48
CA GLN A 153 -2.36 11.70 -16.07
C GLN A 153 -3.79 11.59 -16.65
N ASP A 154 -4.75 12.21 -15.98
CA ASP A 154 -6.18 12.25 -16.37
C ASP A 154 -6.85 10.87 -16.48
N GLY A 155 -6.36 9.89 -15.72
CA GLY A 155 -6.95 8.55 -15.67
C GLY A 155 -6.67 7.69 -16.90
N ARG A 156 -5.69 8.10 -17.73
CA ARG A 156 -5.20 7.32 -18.87
C ARG A 156 -4.23 6.23 -18.41
N PHE A 157 -3.85 5.37 -19.33
CA PHE A 157 -2.85 4.32 -19.15
C PHE A 157 -1.72 4.50 -20.14
N ALA A 158 -0.50 4.08 -19.79
CA ALA A 158 0.66 4.12 -20.65
C ALA A 158 1.54 2.88 -20.41
N LEU A 159 2.45 2.62 -21.35
CA LEU A 159 3.58 1.74 -21.10
C LEU A 159 4.59 2.45 -20.18
N PRO A 160 5.19 1.76 -19.20
CA PRO A 160 6.37 2.28 -18.54
C PRO A 160 7.56 2.32 -19.51
N GLU A 161 8.59 3.08 -19.15
CA GLU A 161 9.89 2.99 -19.82
C GLU A 161 10.41 1.55 -19.76
N PRO A 162 11.15 1.04 -20.78
CA PRO A 162 11.65 -0.33 -20.78
C PRO A 162 12.50 -0.65 -19.54
N PHE A 163 12.24 -1.79 -18.92
CA PHE A 163 13.00 -2.32 -17.80
C PHE A 163 13.00 -3.86 -17.84
N GLU A 164 13.96 -4.48 -17.16
CA GLU A 164 13.99 -5.91 -16.94
C GLU A 164 13.45 -6.22 -15.54
N PRO A 165 12.38 -7.01 -15.38
CA PRO A 165 11.90 -7.44 -14.07
C PRO A 165 12.98 -8.21 -13.31
N LEU A 166 13.01 -8.03 -11.99
CA LEU A 166 13.89 -8.83 -11.14
C LEU A 166 13.41 -10.30 -11.15
N ALA A 167 14.34 -11.25 -11.04
CA ALA A 167 13.99 -12.67 -11.02
C ALA A 167 13.00 -12.97 -9.87
N PRO A 168 11.93 -13.77 -10.09
CA PRO A 168 10.88 -13.95 -9.08
C PRO A 168 11.37 -14.41 -7.71
N GLU A 169 12.34 -15.32 -7.64
CA GLU A 169 12.91 -15.76 -6.35
C GLU A 169 13.66 -14.65 -5.63
N GLU A 170 14.43 -13.83 -6.36
CA GLU A 170 15.19 -12.72 -5.79
C GLU A 170 14.24 -11.60 -5.32
N ALA A 171 13.26 -11.27 -6.15
CA ALA A 171 12.26 -10.24 -5.86
C ALA A 171 11.40 -10.60 -4.64
N THR A 172 10.94 -11.84 -4.53
CA THR A 172 10.13 -12.28 -3.39
C THR A 172 10.92 -12.30 -2.09
N ARG A 173 12.19 -12.69 -2.12
CA ARG A 173 13.09 -12.62 -0.96
C ARG A 173 13.31 -11.17 -0.51
N GLU A 174 13.54 -10.26 -1.44
CA GLU A 174 13.66 -8.82 -1.16
C GLU A 174 12.38 -8.24 -0.56
N VAL A 175 11.22 -8.54 -1.15
CA VAL A 175 9.91 -8.10 -0.64
C VAL A 175 9.65 -8.63 0.77
N ALA A 176 9.92 -9.91 1.04
CA ALA A 176 9.70 -10.50 2.36
C ALA A 176 10.64 -9.91 3.42
N ARG A 177 11.91 -9.66 3.07
CA ARG A 177 12.85 -8.99 3.97
C ARG A 177 12.43 -7.56 4.27
N ARG A 178 12.05 -6.76 3.26
CA ARG A 178 11.50 -5.41 3.47
C ARG A 178 10.23 -5.43 4.33
N PHE A 179 9.35 -6.40 4.09
CA PHE A 179 8.16 -6.61 4.90
C PHE A 179 8.51 -6.86 6.37
N LEU A 180 9.40 -7.82 6.68
CA LEU A 180 9.83 -8.09 8.05
C LEU A 180 10.54 -6.89 8.69
N THR A 181 11.38 -6.18 7.93
CA THR A 181 12.10 -5.01 8.45
C THR A 181 11.13 -3.93 8.94
N ARG A 182 9.94 -3.81 8.34
CA ARG A 182 9.04 -2.65 8.51
C ARG A 182 7.74 -2.97 9.22
N TYR A 183 7.27 -4.21 9.08
CA TYR A 183 6.00 -4.72 9.59
C TYR A 183 6.16 -5.97 10.46
N GLY A 184 7.38 -6.50 10.60
CA GLY A 184 7.68 -7.61 11.51
C GLY A 184 7.79 -7.17 12.99
N PRO A 185 7.80 -8.13 13.94
CA PRO A 185 7.70 -9.57 13.71
C PRO A 185 6.35 -9.98 13.12
N ALA A 186 6.34 -10.96 12.23
CA ALA A 186 5.13 -11.35 11.50
C ALA A 186 5.12 -12.82 11.08
N SER A 187 3.92 -13.35 10.88
CA SER A 187 3.66 -14.69 10.37
C SER A 187 3.64 -14.76 8.84
N ARG A 188 3.72 -15.98 8.30
CA ARG A 188 3.51 -16.22 6.86
C ARG A 188 2.08 -15.86 6.42
N GLU A 189 1.11 -15.97 7.32
CA GLU A 189 -0.28 -15.58 7.10
C GLU A 189 -0.40 -14.07 6.91
N GLU A 190 0.33 -13.28 7.69
CA GLU A 190 0.38 -11.83 7.57
C GLU A 190 1.11 -11.39 6.30
N LEU A 191 2.24 -12.00 5.97
CA LEU A 191 2.93 -11.75 4.68
C LEU A 191 2.01 -12.05 3.50
N ALA A 192 1.34 -13.21 3.52
CA ALA A 192 0.41 -13.59 2.45
C ALA A 192 -0.76 -12.62 2.32
N LYS A 193 -1.35 -12.22 3.44
CA LYS A 193 -2.45 -11.23 3.46
C LYS A 193 -1.99 -9.86 3.00
N TRP A 194 -0.83 -9.39 3.46
CA TRP A 194 -0.27 -8.09 3.11
C TRP A 194 0.07 -8.02 1.62
N PHE A 195 0.77 -9.01 1.07
CA PHE A 195 1.13 -9.01 -0.35
C PHE A 195 -0.04 -9.39 -1.26
N GLY A 196 -1.00 -10.19 -0.78
CA GLY A 196 -2.10 -10.73 -1.58
C GLY A 196 -1.83 -12.14 -2.14
N HIS A 197 -0.91 -12.88 -1.52
CA HIS A 197 -0.61 -14.26 -1.88
C HIS A 197 -1.77 -15.20 -1.46
N PRO A 198 -2.27 -16.07 -2.34
CA PRO A 198 -3.41 -16.96 -2.00
C PRO A 198 -3.04 -18.13 -1.08
N SER A 199 -1.75 -18.38 -0.87
CA SER A 199 -1.25 -19.48 -0.04
C SER A 199 -0.22 -18.98 0.99
N PRO A 200 -0.56 -18.98 2.29
CA PRO A 200 0.38 -18.66 3.35
C PRO A 200 1.63 -19.56 3.34
N ALA A 201 1.48 -20.85 3.06
CA ALA A 201 2.60 -21.78 3.00
C ALA A 201 3.62 -21.42 1.90
N GLN A 202 3.16 -20.98 0.72
CA GLN A 202 4.06 -20.56 -0.36
C GLN A 202 4.65 -19.16 -0.09
N ALA A 203 3.87 -18.24 0.47
CA ALA A 203 4.39 -16.93 0.87
C ALA A 203 5.48 -17.06 1.94
N GLY A 204 5.35 -18.00 2.88
CA GLY A 204 6.35 -18.27 3.90
C GLY A 204 7.71 -18.73 3.35
N LYS A 205 7.76 -19.27 2.12
CA LYS A 205 9.03 -19.61 1.45
C LYS A 205 9.81 -18.39 0.96
N TRP A 206 9.19 -17.22 0.97
CA TRP A 206 9.83 -15.97 0.58
C TRP A 206 10.68 -15.40 1.72
N PHE A 207 10.40 -15.78 2.97
CA PHE A 207 11.21 -15.34 4.09
C PHE A 207 12.68 -15.73 3.86
N PRO A 208 13.61 -14.81 4.17
CA PRO A 208 15.03 -15.11 4.01
C PRO A 208 15.49 -16.10 5.08
N GLU A 209 16.72 -16.59 4.95
CA GLU A 209 17.27 -17.60 5.86
C GLU A 209 17.62 -17.02 7.24
N ASP A 210 17.90 -15.72 7.32
CA ASP A 210 18.30 -14.97 8.51
C ASP A 210 17.10 -14.45 9.31
N VAL A 211 16.18 -15.36 9.66
CA VAL A 211 15.02 -15.06 10.51
C VAL A 211 15.04 -15.83 11.82
N GLU A 212 14.51 -15.21 12.87
CA GLU A 212 14.35 -15.80 14.20
C GLU A 212 12.87 -15.77 14.63
N GLU A 213 12.47 -16.81 15.36
CA GLU A 213 11.13 -16.90 15.93
C GLU A 213 11.07 -16.14 17.26
N THR A 214 10.13 -15.21 17.35
CA THR A 214 9.80 -14.43 18.56
C THR A 214 8.41 -14.83 19.04
N GLU A 215 8.01 -14.40 20.24
CA GLU A 215 6.64 -14.60 20.72
C GLU A 215 5.56 -13.94 19.82
N PHE A 216 5.95 -13.03 18.93
CA PHE A 216 5.06 -12.28 18.05
C PHE A 216 5.15 -12.68 16.57
N GLY A 217 5.98 -13.68 16.23
CA GLY A 217 6.19 -14.14 14.86
C GLY A 217 7.66 -14.09 14.44
N LEU A 218 7.92 -14.18 13.13
CA LEU A 218 9.27 -14.16 12.59
C LEU A 218 9.77 -12.73 12.47
N ALA A 219 11.02 -12.49 12.89
CA ALA A 219 11.75 -11.24 12.66
C ALA A 219 13.09 -11.54 11.99
N LEU A 220 13.72 -10.54 11.36
CA LEU A 220 15.10 -10.69 10.91
C LEU A 220 16.01 -10.81 12.13
N ALA A 221 16.99 -11.70 12.10
CA ALA A 221 17.88 -11.96 13.24
C ALA A 221 18.55 -10.67 13.77
N GLY A 222 19.06 -9.83 12.87
CA GLY A 222 19.70 -8.55 13.22
C GLY A 222 18.75 -7.48 13.78
N ASP A 223 17.44 -7.73 13.76
CA ASP A 223 16.42 -6.80 14.19
C ASP A 223 15.82 -7.12 15.57
N VAL A 224 16.03 -8.35 16.09
CA VAL A 224 15.37 -8.85 17.31
C VAL A 224 15.70 -7.99 18.52
N GLU A 225 16.97 -7.72 18.79
CA GLU A 225 17.41 -6.93 19.95
C GLU A 225 16.76 -5.54 19.99
N ALA A 226 16.70 -4.87 18.83
CA ALA A 226 16.09 -3.55 18.72
C ALA A 226 14.56 -3.58 18.92
N ILE A 227 13.91 -4.67 18.52
CA ILE A 227 12.46 -4.88 18.73
C ILE A 227 12.19 -5.12 20.21
N GLU A 228 12.96 -5.97 20.89
CA GLU A 228 12.80 -6.28 22.31
C GLU A 228 13.10 -5.08 23.22
N ALA A 229 14.06 -4.24 22.83
CA ALA A 229 14.40 -3.02 23.56
C ALA A 229 13.41 -1.88 23.35
N ALA A 230 12.47 -1.99 22.39
CA ALA A 230 11.54 -0.91 22.08
C ALA A 230 10.52 -0.70 23.21
N ALA A 231 10.36 0.54 23.64
CA ALA A 231 9.39 0.93 24.66
C ALA A 231 8.47 2.06 24.16
N PRO A 232 7.23 2.17 24.69
CA PRO A 232 6.38 3.33 24.46
C PRO A 232 7.10 4.63 24.82
N ALA A 233 7.02 5.64 23.94
CA ALA A 233 7.74 6.90 24.08
C ALA A 233 6.82 8.14 23.96
N GLY A 234 5.50 7.94 23.98
CA GLY A 234 4.50 9.00 23.86
C GLY A 234 4.32 9.50 22.42
N HIS A 235 4.68 8.71 21.41
CA HIS A 235 4.54 9.12 20.01
C HIS A 235 3.07 9.02 19.56
N VAL A 236 2.56 10.13 19.03
CA VAL A 236 1.19 10.23 18.48
C VAL A 236 1.23 10.59 17.01
N ARG A 237 0.40 9.93 16.19
CA ARG A 237 0.20 10.23 14.77
C ARG A 237 -1.26 10.13 14.39
N LEU A 238 -1.71 11.00 13.48
CA LEU A 238 -2.98 10.85 12.76
C LEU A 238 -2.70 10.21 11.41
N LEU A 239 -2.96 8.92 11.29
CA LEU A 239 -2.75 8.17 10.04
C LEU A 239 -4.02 8.24 9.18
N PRO A 240 -3.91 8.48 7.87
CA PRO A 240 -5.07 8.56 6.99
C PRO A 240 -5.66 7.17 6.69
N ALA A 241 -6.79 7.18 5.99
CA ALA A 241 -7.40 5.95 5.49
C ALA A 241 -6.40 5.15 4.63
N PHE A 242 -6.43 3.82 4.75
CA PHE A 242 -5.54 2.92 4.00
C PHE A 242 -4.03 3.11 4.22
N ASP A 243 -3.60 3.81 5.27
CA ASP A 243 -2.17 3.88 5.64
C ASP A 243 -1.58 2.48 5.80
N GLN A 244 -0.36 2.25 5.29
CA GLN A 244 0.24 0.91 5.30
C GLN A 244 0.43 0.33 6.69
N TYR A 245 0.62 1.18 7.71
CA TYR A 245 0.67 0.74 9.10
C TYR A 245 -0.63 0.04 9.48
N VAL A 246 -1.77 0.63 9.16
CA VAL A 246 -3.12 0.11 9.45
C VAL A 246 -3.42 -1.12 8.60
N VAL A 247 -3.00 -1.13 7.34
CA VAL A 247 -3.22 -2.26 6.43
C VAL A 247 -2.46 -3.52 6.87
N ALA A 248 -1.21 -3.35 7.31
CA ALA A 248 -0.32 -4.44 7.69
C ALA A 248 -0.48 -4.86 9.16
N ALA A 249 -1.09 -4.03 10.01
CA ALA A 249 -1.22 -4.32 11.44
C ALA A 249 -1.90 -5.68 11.72
N PRO A 250 -1.46 -6.36 12.80
CA PRO A 250 -2.18 -7.52 13.29
C PRO A 250 -3.60 -7.12 13.70
N ARG A 251 -4.52 -8.09 13.69
CA ARG A 251 -5.95 -7.87 13.99
C ARG A 251 -6.32 -8.45 15.35
N ASP A 252 -5.51 -8.13 16.35
CA ASP A 252 -5.73 -8.52 17.74
C ASP A 252 -5.63 -7.30 18.66
N ASP A 253 -5.87 -7.55 19.95
CA ASP A 253 -6.01 -6.53 20.98
C ASP A 253 -4.71 -5.74 21.23
N ARG A 254 -3.55 -6.23 20.76
CA ARG A 254 -2.28 -5.49 20.84
C ARG A 254 -2.26 -4.32 19.87
N ALA A 255 -2.92 -4.48 18.71
CA ALA A 255 -3.01 -3.41 17.71
C ALA A 255 -4.16 -2.45 18.00
N THR A 256 -5.31 -2.96 18.44
CA THR A 256 -6.49 -2.14 18.75
C THR A 256 -7.55 -2.91 19.52
N VAL A 257 -8.30 -2.20 20.37
CA VAL A 257 -9.45 -2.73 21.10
C VAL A 257 -10.79 -2.61 20.34
N ALA A 258 -10.82 -1.90 19.20
CA ALA A 258 -12.04 -1.66 18.42
C ALA A 258 -11.80 -1.87 16.91
N PRO A 259 -11.38 -3.08 16.48
CA PRO A 259 -11.04 -3.35 15.08
C PRO A 259 -12.19 -3.08 14.12
N GLU A 260 -13.44 -3.22 14.53
CA GLU A 260 -14.66 -2.96 13.75
C GLU A 260 -14.90 -1.47 13.43
N ARG A 261 -14.27 -0.55 14.17
CA ARG A 261 -14.28 0.89 13.87
C ARG A 261 -13.23 1.25 12.81
N ILE A 262 -12.19 0.45 12.67
CA ILE A 262 -11.07 0.68 11.74
C ILE A 262 -11.25 -0.09 10.44
N TYR A 263 -11.52 -1.40 10.52
CA TYR A 263 -11.67 -2.30 9.39
C TYR A 263 -13.15 -2.46 9.02
N ARG A 264 -13.63 -1.59 8.14
CA ARG A 264 -15.05 -1.48 7.78
C ARG A 264 -15.43 -2.44 6.63
N PRO A 265 -16.73 -2.82 6.51
CA PRO A 265 -17.22 -3.58 5.38
C PRO A 265 -16.85 -2.94 4.03
N GLY A 266 -16.71 -3.77 2.99
CA GLY A 266 -16.29 -3.30 1.66
C GLY A 266 -14.79 -3.04 1.53
N GLY A 267 -13.98 -3.38 2.54
CA GLY A 267 -12.52 -3.23 2.50
C GLY A 267 -12.05 -1.81 2.78
N TRP A 268 -12.86 -1.01 3.48
CA TRP A 268 -12.50 0.33 3.90
C TRP A 268 -11.67 0.30 5.19
N PHE A 269 -10.58 1.08 5.22
CA PHE A 269 -9.70 1.22 6.37
C PHE A 269 -9.80 2.67 6.84
N SER A 270 -10.36 2.90 8.03
CA SER A 270 -10.58 4.25 8.58
C SER A 270 -9.25 4.96 8.88
N PRO A 271 -9.24 6.31 8.88
CA PRO A 271 -8.16 7.08 9.48
C PRO A 271 -8.06 6.79 10.99
N VAL A 272 -6.84 6.76 11.52
CA VAL A 272 -6.54 6.25 12.86
C VAL A 272 -5.75 7.27 13.69
N LEU A 273 -6.15 7.44 14.94
CA LEU A 273 -5.30 7.99 16.00
C LEU A 273 -4.37 6.88 16.51
N LEU A 274 -3.08 6.99 16.17
CA LEU A 274 -2.05 6.05 16.58
C LEU A 274 -1.30 6.60 17.81
N VAL A 275 -1.20 5.81 18.87
CA VAL A 275 -0.49 6.15 20.12
C VAL A 275 0.46 5.01 20.48
N ASP A 276 1.77 5.25 20.42
CA ASP A 276 2.83 4.27 20.71
C ASP A 276 2.62 2.90 20.03
N GLY A 277 2.09 2.93 18.81
CA GLY A 277 1.87 1.75 17.98
C GLY A 277 0.48 1.13 18.11
N VAL A 278 -0.32 1.56 19.09
CA VAL A 278 -1.71 1.14 19.27
C VAL A 278 -2.65 2.08 18.55
N MET A 279 -3.55 1.53 17.73
CA MET A 279 -4.62 2.29 17.07
C MET A 279 -5.72 2.56 18.10
N ALA A 280 -5.60 3.71 18.76
CA ALA A 280 -6.35 4.10 19.96
C ALA A 280 -7.63 4.90 19.67
N GLY A 281 -7.90 5.21 18.40
CA GLY A 281 -9.08 5.96 18.00
C GLY A 281 -9.19 6.08 16.49
N VAL A 282 -10.25 6.73 16.03
CA VAL A 282 -10.40 7.16 14.63
C VAL A 282 -10.44 8.67 14.55
N TRP A 283 -10.21 9.21 13.35
CA TRP A 283 -10.45 10.62 13.09
C TRP A 283 -11.07 10.83 11.71
N ALA A 284 -11.66 12.00 11.50
CA ALA A 284 -12.21 12.45 10.23
C ALA A 284 -11.86 13.93 10.02
N LEU A 285 -11.79 14.37 8.77
CA LEU A 285 -11.66 15.77 8.39
C LEU A 285 -12.81 16.13 7.46
N GLU A 286 -13.69 17.00 7.94
CA GLU A 286 -14.90 17.45 7.24
C GLU A 286 -15.00 18.97 7.37
N ASP A 287 -15.14 19.68 6.24
CA ASP A 287 -15.26 21.15 6.20
C ASP A 287 -14.20 21.90 7.03
N GLY A 288 -12.99 21.38 7.05
CA GLY A 288 -11.85 21.92 7.78
C GLY A 288 -11.80 21.57 9.28
N VAL A 289 -12.79 20.83 9.80
CA VAL A 289 -12.80 20.38 11.19
C VAL A 289 -12.26 18.96 11.28
N VAL A 290 -11.22 18.77 12.09
CA VAL A 290 -10.67 17.44 12.44
C VAL A 290 -11.39 16.93 13.67
N THR A 291 -12.22 15.91 13.52
CA THR A 291 -12.90 15.22 14.63
C THR A 291 -12.05 14.02 15.04
N ILE A 292 -11.62 13.96 16.30
CA ILE A 292 -10.82 12.86 16.86
C ILE A 292 -11.67 12.12 17.89
N GLU A 293 -11.84 10.82 17.70
CA GLU A 293 -12.66 9.93 18.54
C GLU A 293 -11.81 8.79 19.12
N PRO A 294 -11.23 8.98 20.32
CA PRO A 294 -10.55 7.92 21.04
C PRO A 294 -11.51 6.78 21.43
N PHE A 295 -11.02 5.54 21.43
CA PHE A 295 -11.77 4.38 21.92
C PHE A 295 -11.81 4.29 23.44
N ALA A 296 -10.90 4.99 24.11
CA ALA A 296 -10.84 5.12 25.56
C ALA A 296 -10.36 6.52 25.94
N LYS A 297 -10.52 6.89 27.21
CA LYS A 297 -10.04 8.18 27.72
C LYS A 297 -8.52 8.29 27.55
N VAL A 298 -8.08 9.27 26.75
CA VAL A 298 -6.66 9.60 26.57
C VAL A 298 -6.21 10.74 27.50
N GLY A 299 -4.94 10.71 27.87
CA GLY A 299 -4.31 11.74 28.71
C GLY A 299 -4.09 13.06 27.97
N LYS A 300 -3.79 14.11 28.73
CA LYS A 300 -3.56 15.47 28.20
C LYS A 300 -2.45 15.53 27.14
N ALA A 301 -1.33 14.86 27.38
CA ALA A 301 -0.20 14.84 26.45
C ALA A 301 -0.56 14.22 25.09
N VAL A 302 -1.37 13.15 25.07
CA VAL A 302 -1.85 12.53 23.83
C VAL A 302 -2.77 13.49 23.08
N ARG A 303 -3.62 14.23 23.79
CA ARG A 303 -4.50 15.23 23.17
C ARG A 303 -3.71 16.35 22.51
N GLU A 304 -2.77 16.95 23.24
CA GLU A 304 -1.91 18.02 22.73
C GLU A 304 -1.11 17.56 21.50
N ALA A 305 -0.56 16.34 21.53
CA ALA A 305 0.18 15.78 20.40
C ALA A 305 -0.73 15.47 19.19
N ALA A 306 -1.95 14.98 19.40
CA ALA A 306 -2.91 14.73 18.33
C ALA A 306 -3.41 16.04 17.69
N GLU A 307 -3.62 17.09 18.49
CA GLU A 307 -3.97 18.43 18.01
C GLU A 307 -2.84 19.04 17.18
N ALA A 308 -1.58 18.84 17.59
CA ALA A 308 -0.42 19.26 16.81
C ALA A 308 -0.33 18.52 15.46
N GLU A 309 -0.65 17.22 15.42
CA GLU A 309 -0.74 16.46 14.17
C GLU A 309 -1.91 16.95 13.29
N ALA A 310 -3.07 17.25 13.89
CA ALA A 310 -4.24 17.78 13.18
C ALA A 310 -3.94 19.14 12.53
N ALA A 311 -3.21 20.02 13.21
CA ALA A 311 -2.81 21.33 12.68
C ALA A 311 -1.91 21.24 11.43
N ARG A 312 -1.28 20.08 11.19
CA ARG A 312 -0.45 19.82 10.00
C ARG A 312 -1.25 19.28 8.81
N LEU A 313 -2.51 18.87 9.01
CA LEU A 313 -3.32 18.31 7.94
C LEU A 313 -3.73 19.41 6.96
N PRO A 314 -3.52 19.22 5.63
CA PRO A 314 -3.98 20.17 4.63
C PRO A 314 -5.48 20.44 4.75
N GLY A 315 -5.85 21.72 4.85
CA GLY A 315 -7.24 22.16 4.96
C GLY A 315 -7.82 22.13 6.37
N ALA A 316 -7.09 21.68 7.39
CA ALA A 316 -7.56 21.74 8.77
C ALA A 316 -7.55 23.19 9.31
N SER A 317 -8.66 23.57 9.95
CA SER A 317 -8.88 24.87 10.58
C SER A 317 -9.37 24.77 12.03
N GLY A 318 -9.70 23.57 12.51
CA GLY A 318 -10.12 23.35 13.90
C GLY A 318 -10.08 21.88 14.28
N VAL A 319 -10.10 21.60 15.59
CA VAL A 319 -10.11 20.24 16.15
C VAL A 319 -11.26 20.11 17.14
N VAL A 320 -12.00 19.00 17.05
CA VAL A 320 -13.06 18.62 17.98
C VAL A 320 -12.78 17.21 18.49
N TRP A 321 -13.05 16.99 19.77
CA TRP A 321 -12.94 15.67 20.40
C TRP A 321 -14.32 15.09 20.66
N GLY A 322 -14.53 13.85 20.23
CA GLY A 322 -15.70 13.03 20.57
C GLY A 322 -15.60 12.32 21.91
#